data_AF-A0A0K1EL90-F1
#
_entry.id   AF-A0A0K1EL90-F1
#
_cell.length_a   1.000
_cell.length_b   1.000
_cell.length_c   1.000
_cell.angle_alpha   90.00
_cell.angle_beta   90.00
_cell.angle_gamma   90.00
#
_symmetry.space_group_name_H-M   'P 1'
#
loop_
_entity.id
_entity.type
_entity.pdbx_description
1 polymer ?
#
loop_
_entity_poly.entity_id
_entity_poly.type
_entity_poly.pdbx_seq_one_letter_code
_entity_poly.pdbx_strand_id
1 'polypeptide(L)'
;MIAAHGFPDDATTFHAQVPALVAAGYRVVTPTLRGYAPSGVPRSGRYDPVTIARDLLALADRLSPGTPVRFVGHDWGAVAGFALVALAPHRVSHFAALAIPHLRALLPRMVTPAQLRRSWYMGLFQIPGVAEARLRAADLALVDRLWRDWSPGHVASVEELRSVKRGIRERIGPVLGYYRAIPCVLSGPERRLLLAPTTVATLRLHGMDDGCIGVACGRGEERFYEGRFESRQIVNAGHFLQRERPEEVNEALTSFFAC
;
A
#
# COMPACT_ATOMS: atom_id res chain seq x y z
N MET A 1 12.98 9.71 4.32
CA MET A 1 11.91 8.69 4.37
C MET A 1 11.11 8.76 3.09
N ILE A 2 10.62 7.61 2.62
CA ILE A 2 9.68 7.54 1.49
C ILE A 2 8.40 6.88 2.02
N ALA A 3 7.25 7.51 1.77
CA ALA A 3 5.94 7.00 2.18
C ALA A 3 5.03 6.84 0.96
N ALA A 4 4.76 5.60 0.55
CA ALA A 4 4.07 5.26 -0.70
C ALA A 4 2.61 4.83 -0.44
N HIS A 5 1.68 5.46 -1.14
CA HIS A 5 0.24 5.18 -1.05
C HIS A 5 -0.15 3.89 -1.80
N GLY A 6 -1.43 3.54 -1.75
CA GLY A 6 -2.00 2.47 -2.59
C GLY A 6 -3.32 2.86 -3.25
N PHE A 7 -4.22 1.89 -3.41
CA PHE A 7 -5.50 2.06 -4.07
C PHE A 7 -6.67 1.91 -3.08
N PRO A 8 -7.83 2.53 -3.35
CA PRO A 8 -8.00 3.71 -4.21
C PRO A 8 -7.66 4.94 -3.38
N ASP A 9 -6.39 5.33 -3.34
CA ASP A 9 -5.91 6.48 -2.57
C ASP A 9 -4.85 7.25 -3.37
N ASP A 10 -4.33 8.34 -2.80
CA ASP A 10 -3.26 9.15 -3.37
C ASP A 10 -2.18 9.48 -2.32
N ALA A 11 -1.17 10.26 -2.74
CA ALA A 11 -0.07 10.67 -1.87
C ALA A 11 -0.50 11.48 -0.64
N THR A 12 -1.72 12.06 -0.63
CA THR A 12 -2.23 12.83 0.50
C THR A 12 -2.55 11.95 1.71
N THR A 13 -2.57 10.62 1.55
CA THR A 13 -2.86 9.69 2.64
C THR A 13 -1.93 9.82 3.84
N PHE A 14 -0.73 10.36 3.65
CA PHE A 14 0.24 10.56 4.70
C PHE A 14 0.30 12.00 5.23
N HIS A 15 -0.64 12.88 4.85
CA HIS A 15 -0.63 14.27 5.30
C HIS A 15 -0.61 14.41 6.83
N ALA A 16 -1.29 13.52 7.56
CA ALA A 16 -1.28 13.53 9.02
C ALA A 16 0.03 12.97 9.62
N GLN A 17 0.73 12.08 8.90
CA GLN A 17 1.99 11.47 9.32
C GLN A 17 3.19 12.37 9.07
N VAL A 18 3.17 13.15 7.98
CA VAL A 18 4.30 14.00 7.58
C VAL A 18 4.76 14.95 8.71
N PRO A 19 3.89 15.73 9.37
CA PRO A 19 4.32 16.64 10.44
C PRO A 19 4.98 15.91 11.61
N ALA A 20 4.42 14.78 12.06
CA ALA A 20 4.98 14.01 13.17
C ALA A 20 6.36 13.42 12.83
N LEU A 21 6.52 12.88 11.62
CA LEU A 21 7.79 12.35 11.15
C LEU A 21 8.85 13.46 10.93
N VAL A 22 8.44 14.63 10.45
CA VAL A 22 9.34 15.79 10.34
C VAL A 22 9.78 16.29 11.71
N ALA A 23 8.86 16.37 12.68
CA ALA A 23 9.18 16.73 14.06
C ALA A 23 10.15 15.72 14.72
N ALA A 24 10.09 14.44 14.33
CA ALA A 24 11.05 13.42 14.72
C ALA A 24 12.42 13.50 13.99
N GLY A 25 12.65 14.55 13.19
CA GLY A 25 13.93 14.83 12.53
C GLY A 25 14.08 14.22 11.14
N TYR A 26 13.01 13.69 10.54
CA TYR A 26 13.09 13.07 9.22
C TYR A 26 12.70 14.01 8.08
N ARG A 27 13.46 13.99 6.99
CA ARG A 27 12.97 14.45 5.69
C ARG A 27 12.02 13.40 5.12
N VAL A 28 10.77 13.76 4.83
CA VAL A 28 9.73 12.84 4.32
C VAL A 28 9.36 13.19 2.88
N VAL A 29 9.21 12.18 2.03
CA VAL A 29 8.72 12.30 0.66
C VAL A 29 7.57 11.33 0.44
N THR A 30 6.45 11.83 -0.05
CA THR A 30 5.24 11.07 -0.36
C THR A 30 5.02 11.02 -1.88
N PRO A 31 5.66 10.10 -2.61
CA PRO A 31 5.51 10.05 -4.06
C PRO A 31 4.11 9.57 -4.44
N THR A 32 3.59 10.14 -5.53
CA THR A 32 2.47 9.54 -6.25
C THR A 32 2.98 8.35 -7.07
N LEU A 33 2.38 7.18 -6.89
CA LEU A 33 2.81 5.98 -7.59
C LEU A 33 2.59 6.07 -9.10
N ARG A 34 3.37 5.30 -9.86
CA ARG A 34 3.30 5.25 -11.33
C ARG A 34 1.86 5.08 -11.84
N GLY A 35 1.51 5.79 -12.91
CA GLY A 35 0.16 5.73 -13.46
C GLY A 35 -0.87 6.58 -12.73
N TYR A 36 -0.66 7.03 -11.48
CA TYR A 36 -1.50 8.04 -10.84
C TYR A 36 -1.00 9.45 -11.18
N ALA A 37 -1.88 10.41 -11.40
CA ALA A 37 -1.49 11.80 -11.62
C ALA A 37 -0.99 12.45 -10.30
N PRO A 38 0.11 13.22 -10.29
CA PRO A 38 0.81 13.77 -11.47
C PRO A 38 1.93 12.89 -12.05
N SER A 39 2.22 11.73 -11.45
CA SER A 39 3.22 10.79 -11.99
C SER A 39 2.84 10.31 -13.40
N GLY A 40 3.87 10.05 -14.20
CA GLY A 40 3.71 9.63 -15.59
C GLY A 40 3.05 8.26 -15.73
N VAL A 41 2.45 8.03 -16.90
CA VAL A 41 2.00 6.70 -17.32
C VAL A 41 3.16 6.02 -18.04
N PRO A 42 3.68 4.89 -17.53
CA PRO A 42 4.84 4.25 -18.12
C PRO A 42 4.52 3.67 -19.51
N ARG A 43 5.39 3.91 -20.50
CA ARG A 43 5.27 3.34 -21.85
C ARG A 43 5.28 1.81 -21.86
N SER A 44 5.93 1.19 -20.87
CA SER A 44 6.00 -0.27 -20.73
C SER A 44 4.66 -0.92 -20.36
N GLY A 45 3.68 -0.14 -19.88
CA GLY A 45 2.40 -0.68 -19.41
C GLY A 45 2.52 -1.59 -18.17
N ARG A 46 3.68 -1.60 -17.49
CA ARG A 46 3.92 -2.46 -16.32
C ARG A 46 3.58 -1.76 -15.01
N TYR A 47 2.76 -2.43 -14.22
CA TYR A 47 2.27 -1.99 -12.90
C TYR A 47 2.46 -3.07 -11.82
N ASP A 48 3.31 -4.07 -12.07
CA ASP A 48 3.60 -5.09 -11.08
C ASP A 48 4.39 -4.52 -9.88
N PRO A 49 4.26 -5.12 -8.69
CA PRO A 49 4.94 -4.64 -7.48
C PRO A 49 6.46 -4.52 -7.57
N VAL A 50 7.13 -5.42 -8.31
CA VAL A 50 8.60 -5.38 -8.44
C VAL A 50 9.02 -4.18 -9.30
N THR A 51 8.26 -3.90 -10.34
CA THR A 51 8.43 -2.72 -11.18
C THR A 51 8.16 -1.41 -10.42
N ILE A 52 7.21 -1.39 -9.47
CA ILE A 52 6.98 -0.25 -8.58
C ILE A 52 8.12 -0.11 -7.56
N ALA A 53 8.58 -1.23 -6.99
CA ALA A 53 9.73 -1.26 -6.09
C ALA A 53 10.99 -0.68 -6.74
N ARG A 54 11.22 -0.93 -8.04
CA ARG A 54 12.33 -0.34 -8.80
C ARG A 54 12.22 1.18 -8.92
N ASP A 55 11.02 1.75 -9.09
CA ASP A 55 10.86 3.21 -9.07
C ASP A 55 11.19 3.80 -7.70
N LEU A 56 10.72 3.14 -6.64
CA LEU A 56 10.94 3.58 -5.27
C LEU A 56 12.42 3.48 -4.89
N LEU A 57 13.12 2.45 -5.37
CA LEU A 57 14.57 2.33 -5.26
C LEU A 57 15.28 3.47 -6.00
N ALA A 58 14.93 3.72 -7.27
CA ALA A 58 15.52 4.83 -8.04
C ALA A 58 15.26 6.19 -7.37
N LEU A 59 14.09 6.39 -6.78
CA LEU A 59 13.78 7.57 -5.99
C LEU A 59 14.64 7.65 -4.72
N ALA A 60 14.81 6.55 -4.00
CA ALA A 60 15.69 6.47 -2.83
C ALA A 60 17.15 6.82 -3.20
N ASP A 61 17.65 6.30 -4.32
CA ASP A 61 19.00 6.56 -4.83
C ASP A 61 19.23 8.03 -5.14
N ARG A 62 18.21 8.68 -5.70
CA ARG A 62 18.28 10.09 -6.03
C ARG A 62 18.19 11.00 -4.81
N LEU A 63 17.36 10.64 -3.82
CA LEU A 63 17.10 11.48 -2.64
C LEU A 63 18.10 11.25 -1.51
N SER A 64 18.69 10.07 -1.44
CA SER A 64 19.59 9.61 -0.38
C SER A 64 20.71 8.74 -0.98
N PRO A 65 21.62 9.33 -1.78
CA PRO A 65 22.66 8.56 -2.47
C PRO A 65 23.55 7.82 -1.47
N GLY A 66 23.71 6.51 -1.65
CA GLY A 66 24.56 5.66 -0.81
C GLY A 66 24.08 5.47 0.63
N THR A 67 22.99 6.12 1.05
CA THR A 67 22.47 6.05 2.42
C THR A 67 21.12 5.35 2.43
N PRO A 68 20.91 4.31 3.26
CA PRO A 68 19.62 3.62 3.35
C PRO A 68 18.50 4.56 3.80
N VAL A 69 17.32 4.43 3.20
CA VAL A 69 16.13 5.18 3.60
C VAL A 69 15.33 4.39 4.63
N ARG A 70 14.39 5.04 5.32
CA ARG A 70 13.26 4.36 5.97
C ARG A 70 12.05 4.46 5.06
N PHE A 71 11.27 3.40 4.96
CA PHE A 71 10.17 3.26 4.02
C PHE A 71 8.86 2.98 4.76
N VAL A 72 7.79 3.65 4.34
CA VAL A 72 6.41 3.39 4.78
C VAL A 72 5.59 3.07 3.54
N GLY A 73 4.83 1.99 3.56
CA GLY A 73 3.93 1.63 2.47
C GLY A 73 2.54 1.33 2.99
N HIS A 74 1.51 1.84 2.32
CA HIS A 74 0.10 1.47 2.54
C HIS A 74 -0.45 0.78 1.29
N ASP A 75 -1.24 -0.28 1.48
CA ASP A 75 -1.88 -1.03 0.39
C ASP A 75 -0.87 -1.45 -0.70
N TRP A 76 -1.02 -1.04 -1.98
CA TRP A 76 -0.03 -1.32 -3.03
C TRP A 76 1.36 -0.78 -2.73
N GLY A 77 1.48 0.31 -1.97
CA GLY A 77 2.75 0.81 -1.46
C GLY A 77 3.41 -0.17 -0.47
N ALA A 78 2.61 -0.89 0.34
CA ALA A 78 3.12 -1.96 1.19
C ALA A 78 3.53 -3.19 0.38
N VAL A 79 2.73 -3.59 -0.62
CA VAL A 79 3.07 -4.71 -1.53
C VAL A 79 4.39 -4.42 -2.26
N ALA A 80 4.56 -3.20 -2.78
CA ALA A 80 5.81 -2.75 -3.39
C ALA A 80 6.95 -2.63 -2.36
N GLY A 81 6.65 -2.26 -1.12
CA GLY A 81 7.60 -2.23 -0.01
C GLY A 81 8.23 -3.60 0.26
N PHE A 82 7.42 -4.67 0.31
CA PHE A 82 7.94 -6.04 0.42
C PHE A 82 8.86 -6.42 -0.75
N ALA A 83 8.48 -6.06 -1.99
CA ALA A 83 9.36 -6.26 -3.14
C ALA A 83 10.65 -5.43 -3.05
N LEU A 84 10.59 -4.20 -2.54
CA LEU A 84 11.74 -3.30 -2.38
C LEU A 84 12.75 -3.85 -1.38
N VAL A 85 12.30 -4.27 -0.19
CA VAL A 85 13.21 -4.81 0.84
C VAL A 85 13.77 -6.18 0.46
N ALA A 86 13.08 -6.95 -0.38
CA ALA A 86 13.63 -8.18 -0.95
C ALA A 86 14.65 -7.89 -2.07
N LEU A 87 14.40 -6.87 -2.90
CA LEU A 87 15.26 -6.50 -4.03
C LEU A 87 16.55 -5.81 -3.60
N ALA A 88 16.47 -4.90 -2.63
CA ALA A 88 17.57 -4.05 -2.19
C ALA A 88 17.54 -3.83 -0.67
N PRO A 89 17.70 -4.89 0.15
CA PRO A 89 17.62 -4.78 1.62
C PRO A 89 18.62 -3.77 2.18
N HIS A 90 19.81 -3.67 1.59
CA HIS A 90 20.85 -2.72 1.97
C HIS A 90 20.49 -1.24 1.74
N ARG A 91 19.38 -0.94 1.03
CA ARG A 91 18.92 0.43 0.76
C ARG A 91 17.74 0.86 1.60
N VAL A 92 17.20 -0.04 2.43
CA VAL A 92 16.11 0.25 3.35
C VAL A 92 16.54 -0.19 4.75
N SER A 93 16.69 0.77 5.66
CA SER A 93 17.04 0.47 7.06
C SER A 93 15.85 -0.04 7.86
N HIS A 94 14.66 0.50 7.60
CA HIS A 94 13.42 0.16 8.29
C HIS A 94 12.24 0.21 7.32
N PHE A 95 11.30 -0.70 7.48
CA PHE A 95 10.08 -0.78 6.69
C PHE A 95 8.84 -0.79 7.60
N ALA A 96 7.89 0.11 7.36
CA ALA A 96 6.55 0.02 7.94
C ALA A 96 5.54 -0.37 6.86
N ALA A 97 4.93 -1.54 7.01
CA ALA A 97 3.88 -2.06 6.13
C ALA A 97 2.51 -1.83 6.78
N LEU A 98 1.68 -1.00 6.16
CA LEU A 98 0.34 -0.65 6.61
C LEU A 98 -0.71 -1.42 5.80
N ALA A 99 -1.72 -1.93 6.51
CA ALA A 99 -2.84 -2.76 6.03
C ALA A 99 -2.46 -4.12 5.44
N ILE A 100 -1.44 -4.22 4.60
CA ILE A 100 -1.10 -5.47 3.90
C ILE A 100 -0.10 -6.32 4.70
N PRO A 101 -0.45 -7.57 5.07
CA PRO A 101 0.50 -8.49 5.69
C PRO A 101 1.46 -9.08 4.67
N HIS A 102 2.50 -9.75 5.17
CA HIS A 102 3.46 -10.47 4.32
C HIS A 102 2.73 -11.39 3.33
N LEU A 103 3.10 -11.36 2.04
CA LEU A 103 2.33 -12.04 0.99
C LEU A 103 2.26 -13.56 1.20
N ARG A 104 3.27 -14.19 1.82
CA ARG A 104 3.23 -15.61 2.23
C ARG A 104 2.11 -15.93 3.24
N ALA A 105 1.70 -14.97 4.07
CA ALA A 105 0.57 -15.11 4.99
C ALA A 105 -0.76 -14.80 4.29
N LEU A 106 -0.76 -13.80 3.40
CA LEU A 106 -1.94 -13.32 2.70
C LEU A 106 -2.47 -14.32 1.65
N LEU A 107 -1.61 -14.77 0.73
CA LEU A 107 -2.05 -15.51 -0.47
C LEU A 107 -2.88 -16.77 -0.17
N PRO A 108 -2.52 -17.63 0.81
CA PRO A 108 -3.33 -18.80 1.14
C PRO A 108 -4.75 -18.44 1.63
N ARG A 109 -4.95 -17.21 2.12
CA ARG A 109 -6.23 -16.75 2.69
C ARG A 109 -7.08 -15.98 1.70
N MET A 110 -6.52 -15.57 0.56
CA MET A 110 -7.24 -14.92 -0.53
C MET A 110 -8.36 -15.77 -1.11
N VAL A 111 -8.30 -17.09 -0.96
CA VAL A 111 -9.31 -18.05 -1.42
C VAL A 111 -10.37 -18.39 -0.36
N THR A 112 -10.26 -17.86 0.85
CA THR A 112 -11.29 -18.08 1.88
C THR A 112 -12.59 -17.35 1.51
N PRO A 113 -13.78 -17.88 1.83
CA PRO A 113 -15.04 -17.21 1.48
C PRO A 113 -15.14 -15.78 2.03
N ALA A 114 -14.65 -15.56 3.24
CA ALA A 114 -14.63 -14.25 3.88
C ALA A 114 -13.76 -13.25 3.08
N GLN A 115 -12.56 -13.65 2.66
CA GLN A 115 -11.67 -12.76 1.91
C GLN A 115 -12.10 -12.62 0.44
N LEU A 116 -12.60 -13.67 -0.20
CA LEU A 116 -13.18 -13.60 -1.55
C LEU A 116 -14.32 -12.57 -1.62
N ARG A 117 -15.19 -12.54 -0.60
CA ARG A 117 -16.26 -11.53 -0.51
C ARG A 117 -15.72 -10.10 -0.45
N ARG A 118 -14.61 -9.88 0.26
CA ARG A 118 -13.97 -8.56 0.39
C ARG A 118 -13.20 -8.16 -0.88
N SER A 119 -12.57 -9.12 -1.54
CA SER A 119 -11.74 -8.94 -2.73
C SER A 119 -12.51 -9.05 -4.06
N TRP A 120 -13.84 -9.01 -4.06
CA TRP A 120 -14.69 -9.14 -5.26
C TRP A 120 -14.29 -8.18 -6.39
N TYR A 121 -13.86 -6.98 -6.01
CA TYR A 121 -13.46 -5.90 -6.92
C TYR A 121 -12.23 -6.28 -7.75
N MET A 122 -11.33 -7.11 -7.22
CA MET A 122 -10.13 -7.55 -7.95
C MET A 122 -10.50 -8.36 -9.19
N GLY A 123 -11.58 -9.17 -9.11
CA GLY A 123 -12.13 -9.91 -10.23
C GLY A 123 -12.83 -8.98 -11.24
N LEU A 124 -13.63 -8.03 -10.76
CA LEU A 124 -14.24 -6.99 -11.61
C LEU A 124 -13.17 -6.27 -12.43
N PHE A 125 -12.05 -5.90 -11.81
CA PHE A 125 -10.98 -5.13 -12.45
C PHE A 125 -10.19 -5.89 -13.52
N GLN A 126 -10.34 -7.21 -13.61
CA GLN A 126 -9.80 -7.99 -14.72
C GLN A 126 -10.58 -7.82 -16.02
N ILE A 127 -11.85 -7.38 -15.97
CA ILE A 127 -12.76 -7.40 -17.14
C ILE A 127 -12.59 -6.10 -17.96
N PRO A 128 -11.98 -6.13 -19.16
CA PRO A 128 -11.76 -4.92 -19.95
C PRO A 128 -13.07 -4.30 -20.42
N GLY A 129 -13.14 -2.97 -20.44
CA GLY A 129 -14.33 -2.21 -20.81
C GLY A 129 -15.33 -2.10 -19.66
N VAL A 130 -15.66 -3.22 -19.01
CA VAL A 130 -16.60 -3.26 -17.87
C VAL A 130 -16.00 -2.57 -16.65
N ALA A 131 -14.74 -2.86 -16.29
CA ALA A 131 -14.06 -2.24 -15.17
C ALA A 131 -13.96 -0.72 -15.33
N GLU A 132 -13.54 -0.25 -16.51
CA GLU A 132 -13.43 1.16 -16.85
C GLU A 132 -14.79 1.86 -16.79
N ALA A 133 -15.83 1.25 -17.37
CA ALA A 133 -17.18 1.80 -17.35
C ALA A 133 -17.71 1.90 -15.91
N ARG A 134 -17.51 0.85 -15.10
CA ARG A 134 -18.00 0.80 -13.73
C ARG A 134 -17.29 1.77 -12.80
N LEU A 135 -15.98 1.95 -12.98
CA LEU A 135 -15.21 2.97 -12.27
C LEU A 135 -15.65 4.37 -12.71
N ARG A 136 -15.75 4.66 -14.01
CA ARG A 136 -16.09 5.99 -14.53
C ARG A 136 -17.51 6.46 -14.12
N ALA A 137 -18.43 5.53 -13.94
CA ALA A 137 -19.83 5.83 -13.65
C ALA A 137 -20.03 6.64 -12.36
N ALA A 138 -21.04 7.52 -12.39
CA ALA A 138 -21.55 8.27 -11.23
C ALA A 138 -20.43 8.94 -10.39
N ASP A 139 -19.55 9.69 -11.07
CA ASP A 139 -18.42 10.37 -10.44
C ASP A 139 -17.55 9.46 -9.55
N LEU A 140 -17.14 8.31 -10.10
CA LEU A 140 -16.36 7.32 -9.37
C LEU A 140 -17.07 6.78 -8.10
N ALA A 141 -18.40 6.62 -8.13
CA ALA A 141 -19.17 6.09 -6.99
C ALA A 141 -18.69 4.71 -6.49
N LEU A 142 -18.00 3.94 -7.34
CA LEU A 142 -17.36 2.70 -6.89
C LEU A 142 -16.21 2.97 -5.89
N VAL A 143 -15.44 4.05 -6.06
CA VAL A 143 -14.40 4.46 -5.09
C VAL A 143 -15.04 4.79 -3.74
N ASP A 144 -16.13 5.56 -3.71
CA ASP A 144 -16.85 5.87 -2.46
C ASP A 144 -17.36 4.62 -1.77
N ARG A 145 -17.87 3.67 -2.55
CA ARG A 145 -18.32 2.38 -2.04
C ARG A 145 -17.16 1.60 -1.45
N LEU A 146 -16.03 1.49 -2.15
CA LEU A 146 -14.85 0.77 -1.64
C LEU A 146 -14.34 1.42 -0.35
N TRP A 147 -14.27 2.75 -0.27
CA TRP A 147 -13.89 3.44 0.96
C TRP A 147 -14.82 3.12 2.14
N ARG A 148 -16.14 3.18 1.95
CA ARG A 148 -17.10 2.82 2.99
C ARG A 148 -17.02 1.34 3.38
N ASP A 149 -16.88 0.45 2.40
CA ASP A 149 -16.81 -0.99 2.63
C ASP A 149 -15.51 -1.37 3.36
N TRP A 150 -14.40 -0.65 3.11
CA TRP A 150 -13.07 -0.93 3.66
C TRP A 150 -12.81 -0.24 5.00
N SER A 151 -13.50 0.84 5.28
CA SER A 151 -13.39 1.64 6.50
C SER A 151 -14.79 2.03 7.01
N PRO A 152 -15.58 1.07 7.54
CA PRO A 152 -16.98 1.29 7.90
C PRO A 152 -17.20 2.31 9.03
N GLY A 153 -16.17 2.61 9.83
CA GLY A 153 -16.19 3.64 10.87
C GLY A 153 -15.64 5.01 10.42
N HIS A 154 -15.14 5.13 9.19
CA HIS A 154 -14.51 6.34 8.70
C HIS A 154 -15.46 7.17 7.85
N VAL A 155 -15.64 8.43 8.25
CA VAL A 155 -16.35 9.42 7.44
C VAL A 155 -15.29 10.28 6.74
N ALA A 156 -14.92 9.88 5.52
CA ALA A 156 -13.99 10.64 4.71
C ALA A 156 -14.56 12.03 4.39
N SER A 157 -13.71 13.06 4.49
CA SER A 157 -14.12 14.40 4.11
C SER A 157 -14.36 14.49 2.60
N VAL A 158 -15.22 15.44 2.20
CA VAL A 158 -15.49 15.72 0.79
C VAL A 158 -14.19 16.09 0.05
N GLU A 159 -13.25 16.75 0.73
CA GLU A 159 -11.99 17.16 0.14
C GLU A 159 -11.03 15.99 -0.10
N GLU A 160 -10.93 15.05 0.85
CA GLU A 160 -10.14 13.82 0.67
C GLU A 160 -10.65 13.01 -0.52
N LEU A 161 -11.96 12.72 -0.56
CA LEU A 161 -12.55 11.97 -1.67
C LEU A 161 -12.39 12.71 -2.99
N ARG A 162 -12.50 14.05 -3.00
CA ARG A 162 -12.27 14.86 -4.21
C ARG A 162 -10.82 14.73 -4.71
N SER A 163 -9.83 14.77 -3.83
CA SER A 163 -8.41 14.62 -4.21
C SER A 163 -8.15 13.24 -4.82
N VAL A 164 -8.55 12.18 -4.10
CA VAL A 164 -8.38 10.79 -4.52
C VAL A 164 -9.05 10.53 -5.87
N LYS A 165 -10.30 10.98 -6.03
CA LYS A 165 -11.05 10.85 -7.27
C LYS A 165 -10.43 11.58 -8.44
N ARG A 166 -9.84 12.77 -8.22
CA ARG A 166 -9.16 13.53 -9.29
C ARG A 166 -8.01 12.71 -9.89
N GLY A 167 -7.16 12.13 -9.05
CA GLY A 167 -6.02 11.31 -9.50
C GLY A 167 -6.45 10.08 -10.30
N ILE A 168 -7.56 9.43 -9.90
CA ILE A 168 -8.09 8.23 -10.55
C ILE A 168 -8.82 8.57 -11.86
N ARG A 169 -9.60 9.66 -11.90
CA ARG A 169 -10.44 10.03 -13.05
C ARG A 169 -9.63 10.17 -14.34
N GLU A 170 -8.44 10.77 -14.24
CA GLU A 170 -7.53 10.97 -15.37
C GLU A 170 -6.77 9.70 -15.78
N ARG A 171 -6.82 8.65 -14.93
CA ARG A 171 -5.89 7.51 -14.97
C ARG A 171 -6.54 6.15 -14.73
N ILE A 172 -7.83 5.98 -15.06
CA ILE A 172 -8.58 4.74 -14.81
C ILE A 172 -7.84 3.49 -15.34
N GLY A 173 -7.40 3.50 -16.60
CA GLY A 173 -6.68 2.37 -17.20
C GLY A 173 -5.38 2.01 -16.46
N PRO A 174 -4.46 2.98 -16.26
CA PRO A 174 -3.26 2.79 -15.44
C PRO A 174 -3.53 2.27 -14.02
N VAL A 175 -4.52 2.82 -13.32
CA VAL A 175 -4.91 2.40 -11.97
C VAL A 175 -5.40 0.95 -11.95
N LEU A 176 -6.21 0.56 -12.93
CA LEU A 176 -6.62 -0.84 -13.12
C LEU A 176 -5.44 -1.76 -13.47
N GLY A 177 -4.36 -1.22 -14.04
CA GLY A 177 -3.15 -1.95 -14.41
C GLY A 177 -2.51 -2.72 -13.25
N TYR A 178 -2.59 -2.17 -12.03
CA TYR A 178 -2.10 -2.82 -10.82
C TYR A 178 -2.78 -4.17 -10.59
N TYR A 179 -4.11 -4.21 -10.73
CA TYR A 179 -4.90 -5.41 -10.59
C TYR A 179 -4.69 -6.37 -11.76
N ARG A 180 -4.63 -5.85 -12.99
CA ARG A 180 -4.41 -6.65 -14.21
C ARG A 180 -3.02 -7.30 -14.24
N ALA A 181 -2.06 -6.79 -13.48
CA ALA A 181 -0.75 -7.41 -13.33
C ALA A 181 -0.76 -8.64 -12.40
N ILE A 182 -1.76 -8.80 -11.52
CA ILE A 182 -1.79 -9.86 -10.49
C ILE A 182 -1.58 -11.27 -11.10
N PRO A 183 -2.30 -11.70 -12.14
CA PRO A 183 -2.13 -13.06 -12.68
C PRO A 183 -0.69 -13.31 -13.13
N CYS A 184 -0.09 -12.38 -13.88
CA CYS A 184 1.29 -12.50 -14.35
C CYS A 184 2.29 -12.50 -13.19
N VAL A 185 2.06 -11.70 -12.16
CA VAL A 185 2.92 -11.66 -10.97
C VAL A 185 2.86 -12.96 -10.19
N LEU A 186 1.69 -13.57 -10.06
CA LEU A 186 1.51 -14.83 -9.33
C LEU A 186 2.01 -16.07 -10.10
N SER A 187 2.14 -16.00 -11.42
CA SER A 187 2.70 -17.07 -12.24
C SER A 187 4.16 -16.83 -12.67
N GLY A 188 4.67 -15.61 -12.47
CA GLY A 188 5.96 -15.15 -13.00
C GLY A 188 7.13 -15.22 -12.02
N PRO A 189 8.35 -14.91 -12.49
CA PRO A 189 9.56 -14.90 -11.66
C PRO A 189 9.51 -13.86 -10.53
N GLU A 190 8.76 -12.77 -10.70
CA GLU A 190 8.54 -11.72 -9.71
C GLU A 190 7.95 -12.25 -8.40
N ARG A 191 7.17 -13.33 -8.45
CA ARG A 191 6.62 -14.01 -7.28
C ARG A 191 7.70 -14.37 -6.26
N ARG A 192 8.90 -14.75 -6.71
CA ARG A 192 9.98 -15.15 -5.81
C ARG A 192 10.41 -13.99 -4.89
N LEU A 193 10.50 -12.78 -5.42
CA LEU A 193 10.85 -11.60 -4.63
C LEU A 193 9.74 -11.25 -3.63
N LEU A 194 8.48 -11.30 -4.07
CA LEU A 194 7.33 -11.01 -3.23
C LEU A 194 7.12 -12.01 -2.09
N LEU A 195 7.67 -13.21 -2.21
CA LEU A 195 7.61 -14.26 -1.19
C LEU A 195 8.95 -14.48 -0.49
N ALA A 196 9.96 -13.66 -0.76
CA ALA A 196 11.21 -13.74 -0.02
C ALA A 196 10.97 -13.40 1.46
N PRO A 197 11.67 -14.05 2.41
CA PRO A 197 11.70 -13.60 3.79
C PRO A 197 12.15 -12.14 3.88
N THR A 198 11.60 -11.40 4.83
CA THR A 198 11.95 -9.99 5.05
C THR A 198 13.06 -9.89 6.09
N THR A 199 14.24 -9.43 5.69
CA THR A 199 15.43 -9.31 6.55
C THR A 199 15.58 -7.94 7.20
N VAL A 200 14.91 -6.91 6.66
CA VAL A 200 14.93 -5.54 7.17
C VAL A 200 14.03 -5.43 8.41
N ALA A 201 14.41 -4.59 9.38
CA ALA A 201 13.57 -4.27 10.52
C ALA A 201 12.18 -3.80 10.04
N THR A 202 11.12 -4.49 10.45
CA THR A 202 9.77 -4.27 9.92
C THR A 202 8.73 -4.06 11.00
N LEU A 203 7.92 -3.01 10.84
CA LEU A 203 6.69 -2.76 11.58
C LEU A 203 5.48 -3.09 10.72
N ARG A 204 4.58 -3.92 11.24
CA ARG A 204 3.27 -4.22 10.66
C ARG A 204 2.18 -3.47 11.41
N LEU A 205 1.42 -2.64 10.70
CA LEU A 205 0.23 -1.98 11.23
C LEU A 205 -1.01 -2.45 10.47
N HIS A 206 -2.09 -2.74 11.18
CA HIS A 206 -3.33 -3.23 10.58
C HIS A 206 -4.55 -2.75 11.36
N GLY A 207 -5.55 -2.20 10.68
CA GLY A 207 -6.81 -1.79 11.30
C GLY A 207 -7.65 -3.01 11.66
N MET A 208 -8.22 -3.04 12.86
CA MET A 208 -9.05 -4.17 13.31
C MET A 208 -10.36 -4.32 12.53
N ASP A 209 -10.86 -3.23 11.97
CA ASP A 209 -12.11 -3.17 11.20
C ASP A 209 -11.86 -3.10 9.69
N ASP A 210 -10.62 -3.37 9.24
CA ASP A 210 -10.24 -3.35 7.82
C ASP A 210 -11.20 -4.24 7.03
N GLY A 211 -11.97 -3.66 6.12
CA GLY A 211 -12.94 -4.35 5.27
C GLY A 211 -12.36 -4.83 3.94
N CYS A 212 -11.15 -4.42 3.59
CA CYS A 212 -10.42 -4.84 2.39
C CYS A 212 -9.68 -6.16 2.64
N ILE A 213 -8.75 -6.18 3.59
CA ILE A 213 -7.93 -7.34 3.97
C ILE A 213 -8.23 -7.66 5.42
N GLY A 214 -8.82 -8.83 5.70
CA GLY A 214 -9.16 -9.17 7.09
C GLY A 214 -7.93 -9.43 7.96
N VAL A 215 -8.02 -9.07 9.25
CA VAL A 215 -6.96 -9.29 10.27
C VAL A 215 -6.38 -10.72 10.24
N ALA A 216 -7.23 -11.72 10.01
CA ALA A 216 -6.82 -13.12 9.93
C ALA A 216 -5.80 -13.38 8.80
N CYS A 217 -5.72 -12.54 7.77
CA CYS A 217 -4.76 -12.64 6.67
C CYS A 217 -3.30 -12.54 7.13
N GLY A 218 -3.04 -11.78 8.21
CA GLY A 218 -1.70 -11.63 8.78
C GLY A 218 -1.31 -12.71 9.79
N ARG A 219 -2.22 -13.62 10.17
CA ARG A 219 -1.92 -14.61 11.24
C ARG A 219 -0.73 -15.49 10.85
N GLY A 220 0.28 -15.57 11.72
CA GLY A 220 1.47 -16.37 11.49
C GLY A 220 2.46 -15.73 10.52
N GLU A 221 2.37 -14.42 10.27
CA GLU A 221 3.31 -13.73 9.38
C GLU A 221 4.69 -13.55 9.99
N GLU A 222 4.81 -13.54 11.33
CA GLU A 222 6.05 -13.34 12.08
C GLU A 222 7.18 -14.29 11.65
N ARG A 223 6.84 -15.52 11.23
CA ARG A 223 7.81 -16.53 10.74
C ARG A 223 8.45 -16.20 9.39
N PHE A 224 7.99 -15.15 8.72
CA PHE A 224 8.51 -14.70 7.43
C PHE A 224 9.44 -13.50 7.56
N TYR A 225 9.67 -13.03 8.78
CA TYR A 225 10.60 -11.96 9.09
C TYR A 225 11.85 -12.55 9.76
N GLU A 226 13.01 -12.29 9.19
CA GLU A 226 14.31 -12.69 9.73
C GLU A 226 14.98 -11.53 10.48
N GLY A 227 14.59 -10.29 10.18
CA GLY A 227 14.97 -9.10 10.93
C GLY A 227 14.05 -8.84 12.14
N ARG A 228 14.32 -7.76 12.87
CA ARG A 228 13.41 -7.27 13.94
C ARG A 228 12.01 -7.10 13.37
N PHE A 229 11.03 -7.68 14.05
CA PHE A 229 9.63 -7.63 13.64
C PHE A 229 8.77 -7.12 14.80
N GLU A 230 7.95 -6.11 14.50
CA GLU A 230 6.90 -5.63 15.39
C GLU A 230 5.57 -5.64 14.63
N SER A 231 4.48 -5.94 15.34
CA SER A 231 3.14 -5.86 14.78
C SER A 231 2.22 -5.19 15.78
N ARG A 232 1.38 -4.27 15.30
CA ARG A 232 0.34 -3.61 16.11
C ARG A 232 -0.97 -3.59 15.33
N GLN A 233 -2.04 -3.94 16.03
CA GLN A 233 -3.40 -3.77 15.54
C GLN A 233 -3.95 -2.44 16.04
N ILE A 234 -4.56 -1.67 15.14
CA ILE A 234 -5.13 -0.36 15.43
C ILE A 234 -6.64 -0.55 15.63
N VAL A 235 -7.09 -0.26 16.85
CA VAL A 235 -8.49 -0.45 17.26
C VAL A 235 -9.37 0.63 16.63
N ASN A 236 -10.60 0.29 16.26
CA ASN A 236 -11.55 1.23 15.64
C ASN A 236 -10.98 1.91 14.38
N ALA A 237 -10.23 1.14 13.57
CA ALA A 237 -9.64 1.57 12.32
C ALA A 237 -9.85 0.51 11.24
N GLY A 238 -10.23 0.96 10.06
CA GLY A 238 -10.34 0.18 8.85
C GLY A 238 -9.06 0.09 8.04
N HIS A 239 -9.22 0.03 6.72
CA HIS A 239 -8.11 -0.15 5.78
C HIS A 239 -7.20 1.06 5.68
N PHE A 240 -7.74 2.28 5.87
CA PHE A 240 -7.00 3.54 5.81
C PHE A 240 -6.58 3.99 7.21
N LEU A 241 -6.08 3.07 8.03
CA LEU A 241 -5.68 3.30 9.43
C LEU A 241 -4.90 4.60 9.67
N GLN A 242 -4.02 5.00 8.75
CA GLN A 242 -3.24 6.24 8.84
C GLN A 242 -4.09 7.52 8.74
N ARG A 243 -5.23 7.45 8.05
CA ARG A 243 -6.23 8.53 7.97
C ARG A 243 -7.19 8.46 9.15
N GLU A 244 -7.53 7.25 9.59
CA GLU A 244 -8.57 7.00 10.59
C GLU A 244 -8.11 7.21 12.03
N ARG A 245 -6.86 6.82 12.33
CA ARG A 245 -6.22 6.92 13.66
C ARG A 245 -4.82 7.52 13.51
N PRO A 246 -4.70 8.77 13.05
CA PRO A 246 -3.41 9.34 12.71
C PRO A 246 -2.48 9.43 13.91
N GLU A 247 -2.98 9.73 15.12
CA GLU A 247 -2.16 9.84 16.34
C GLU A 247 -1.51 8.50 16.70
N GLU A 248 -2.29 7.41 16.71
CA GLU A 248 -1.82 6.06 17.04
C GLU A 248 -0.83 5.54 16.00
N VAL A 249 -1.10 5.81 14.72
CA VAL A 249 -0.18 5.47 13.63
C VAL A 249 1.10 6.31 13.71
N ASN A 250 1.02 7.59 14.04
CA ASN A 250 2.17 8.48 14.18
C ASN A 250 3.07 8.05 15.35
N GLU A 251 2.49 7.69 16.48
CA GLU A 251 3.21 7.16 17.64
C GLU A 251 3.93 5.87 17.27
N ALA A 252 3.22 4.92 16.63
CA ALA A 252 3.81 3.65 16.23
C ALA A 252 4.98 3.84 15.25
N LEU A 253 4.82 4.73 14.24
CA LEU A 253 5.87 5.02 13.27
C LEU A 253 7.07 5.71 13.91
N THR A 254 6.86 6.76 14.70
CA THR A 254 7.96 7.52 15.32
C THR A 254 8.72 6.67 16.35
N SER A 255 8.01 5.91 17.18
CA SER A 255 8.61 4.96 18.13
C SER A 255 9.46 3.92 17.41
N PHE A 256 8.92 3.29 16.36
CA PHE A 256 9.64 2.24 15.62
C PHE A 256 10.89 2.77 14.91
N PHE A 257 10.82 3.94 14.30
CA PHE A 257 11.94 4.49 13.52
C PHE A 257 13.05 5.11 14.36
N ALA A 258 12.77 5.47 15.62
CA ALA A 258 13.74 6.02 16.56
C ALA A 258 14.72 4.97 17.11
N CYS A 259 14.37 3.68 17.03
CA CYS A 259 15.20 2.59 17.52
C CYS A 259 16.25 2.11 16.50
#